data_AF-A0A2K8V7W9-F1
#
_entry.id   AF-A0A2K8V7W9-F1
#
_cell.length_a   1.000
_cell.length_b   1.000
_cell.length_c   1.000
_cell.angle_alpha   90.00
_cell.angle_beta   90.00
_cell.angle_gamma   90.00
#
_symmetry.space_group_name_H-M   'P 1'
#
loop_
_entity.id
_entity.type
_entity.pdbx_description
1 polymer ?
#
loop_
_entity_poly.entity_id
_entity_poly.type
_entity_poly.pdbx_seq_one_letter_code
_entity_poly.pdbx_strand_id
1 'polypeptide(L)'
;MKVFNIIPALILVCLNIHVAFAQEISRESKKQIKVQEEQIRVNEEMLVSGVKGLARIKSRLEKDKIKKKISQIEAERKEKIIRSVQSRLSSLERKIAKQKEELNDFKKSLNIAAEEKIEAKIVENAVVEKTNNLDIKEREEKLALAKQKLAQEIKESEEAFKRQQEALRKKNDELSKLDNELKAEKKAIQDKLTKENRQKIIDFEDDISVNEEILVSGREGLKRNKEKLETAKFEGSLTKESIERRYSVIKRIEKRLNKIEREIEIKKEAIRKLKGA
;
A
#
# COMPACT_ATOMS: atom_id res chain seq x y z
N MET A 1 -8.05 13.61 0.21
CA MET A 1 -7.25 12.58 0.89
C MET A 1 -6.25 12.08 -0.11
N LYS A 2 -5.17 12.83 -0.39
CA LYS A 2 -4.04 12.28 -1.15
C LYS A 2 -3.07 11.82 -0.08
N VAL A 3 -3.32 10.63 0.46
CA VAL A 3 -2.56 9.45 0.03
C VAL A 3 -1.18 9.88 -0.45
N PHE A 4 -0.28 9.91 0.52
CA PHE A 4 1.15 9.76 0.34
C PHE A 4 1.46 8.85 -0.86
N ASN A 5 1.87 9.50 -1.95
CA ASN A 5 2.74 8.90 -2.95
C ASN A 5 4.11 8.73 -2.28
N ILE A 6 4.32 7.58 -1.66
CA ILE A 6 5.66 7.03 -1.49
C ILE A 6 5.74 5.89 -2.49
N ILE A 7 6.85 5.84 -3.23
CA ILE A 7 7.24 4.91 -4.32
C ILE A 7 6.88 5.49 -5.70
N PRO A 8 7.87 6.15 -6.34
CA PRO A 8 8.77 5.39 -7.22
C PRO A 8 10.23 5.82 -7.04
N ALA A 9 10.93 5.21 -6.09
CA ALA A 9 12.40 5.29 -6.02
C ALA A 9 13.04 4.01 -5.45
N LEU A 10 12.31 2.91 -5.39
CA LEU A 10 12.73 1.69 -4.67
C LEU A 10 13.01 0.50 -5.61
N ILE A 11 13.52 0.76 -6.82
CA ILE A 11 13.96 -0.30 -7.76
C ILE A 11 15.43 -0.11 -8.20
N LEU A 12 16.15 0.92 -7.71
CA LEU A 12 17.53 1.17 -8.17
C LEU A 12 18.57 1.37 -7.07
N VAL A 13 18.56 0.56 -6.02
CA VAL A 13 19.71 0.48 -5.08
C VAL A 13 19.94 -0.98 -4.68
N CYS A 14 20.30 -1.83 -5.65
CA CYS A 14 20.69 -3.23 -5.41
C CYS A 14 22.17 -3.50 -5.69
N LEU A 15 23.01 -2.51 -5.96
CA LEU A 15 24.42 -2.77 -6.29
C LEU A 15 25.29 -1.67 -5.69
N ASN A 16 26.02 -2.00 -4.63
CA ASN A 16 27.39 -1.54 -4.32
C ASN A 16 27.76 -1.90 -2.87
N ILE A 17 27.86 -3.20 -2.58
CA ILE A 17 28.72 -3.68 -1.48
C ILE A 17 29.80 -4.56 -2.10
N HIS A 18 30.58 -3.98 -2.99
CA HIS A 18 31.90 -4.50 -3.34
C HIS A 18 32.86 -3.32 -3.29
N VAL A 19 33.38 -3.06 -2.09
CA VAL A 19 34.62 -2.30 -1.96
C VAL A 19 35.63 -3.23 -1.29
N ALA A 20 36.69 -3.48 -2.04
CA ALA A 20 37.84 -4.28 -1.67
C ALA A 20 38.46 -3.77 -0.36
N PHE A 21 38.79 -4.69 0.55
CA PHE A 21 39.66 -4.39 1.70
C PHE A 21 40.68 -5.51 1.89
N ALA A 22 41.91 -5.19 1.50
CA ALA A 22 43.12 -5.89 1.89
C ALA A 22 43.82 -5.03 2.97
N GLN A 23 43.48 -5.26 4.24
CA GLN A 23 44.29 -4.92 5.42
C GLN A 23 43.69 -5.64 6.66
N GLU A 24 44.53 -6.08 7.58
CA GLU A 24 44.25 -7.13 8.58
C GLU A 24 43.27 -6.72 9.70
N ILE A 25 41.97 -6.71 9.39
CA ILE A 25 40.92 -6.67 10.42
C ILE A 25 41.03 -7.96 11.28
N SER A 26 41.04 -7.82 12.61
CA SER A 26 41.03 -8.94 13.56
C SER A 26 39.92 -9.95 13.23
N ARG A 27 40.18 -11.25 13.43
CA ARG A 27 39.20 -12.33 13.20
C ARG A 27 37.90 -12.09 13.98
N GLU A 28 37.97 -11.41 15.13
CA GLU A 28 36.83 -11.10 15.98
C GLU A 28 36.00 -9.94 15.43
N SER A 29 36.64 -8.84 14.99
CA SER A 29 35.96 -7.72 14.32
C SER A 29 35.35 -8.16 12.98
N LYS A 30 35.99 -9.06 12.23
CA LYS A 30 35.41 -9.70 11.04
C LYS A 30 34.15 -10.51 11.36
N LYS A 31 34.13 -11.22 12.49
CA LYS A 31 32.94 -11.97 12.95
C LYS A 31 31.83 -11.00 13.36
N GLN A 32 32.14 -9.93 14.08
CA GLN A 32 31.15 -8.93 14.50
C GLN A 32 30.54 -8.19 13.31
N ILE A 33 31.34 -7.79 12.32
CA ILE A 33 30.86 -7.21 11.06
C ILE A 33 29.90 -8.18 10.38
N LYS A 34 30.28 -9.46 10.22
CA LYS A 34 29.41 -10.46 9.59
C LYS A 34 28.09 -10.65 10.33
N VAL A 35 28.11 -10.66 11.66
CA VAL A 35 26.90 -10.80 12.49
C VAL A 35 25.99 -9.57 12.32
N GLN A 36 26.55 -8.37 12.33
CA GLN A 36 25.78 -7.13 12.14
C GLN A 36 25.23 -6.99 10.72
N GLU A 37 26.02 -7.38 9.70
CA GLU A 37 25.57 -7.44 8.30
C GLU A 37 24.43 -8.42 8.12
N GLU A 38 24.53 -9.62 8.68
CA GLU A 38 23.46 -10.62 8.61
C GLU A 38 22.21 -10.14 9.37
N GLN A 39 22.37 -9.48 10.52
CA GLN A 39 21.24 -8.93 11.26
C GLN A 39 20.54 -7.80 10.49
N ILE A 40 21.29 -6.91 9.84
CA ILE A 40 20.76 -5.88 8.94
C ILE A 40 20.02 -6.53 7.78
N ARG A 41 20.61 -7.54 7.15
CA ARG A 41 20.01 -8.27 6.03
C ARG A 41 18.70 -8.95 6.42
N VAL A 42 18.65 -9.65 7.55
CA VAL A 42 17.43 -10.27 8.06
C VAL A 42 16.35 -9.21 8.33
N ASN A 43 16.73 -8.06 8.90
CA ASN A 43 15.80 -6.96 9.15
C ASN A 43 15.29 -6.33 7.84
N GLU A 44 16.13 -6.21 6.80
CA GLU A 44 15.76 -5.75 5.47
C GLU A 44 14.82 -6.73 4.77
N GLU A 45 15.10 -8.03 4.83
CA GLU A 45 14.20 -9.07 4.31
C GLU A 45 12.85 -9.02 5.03
N MET A 46 12.86 -8.81 6.36
CA MET A 46 11.64 -8.61 7.15
C MET A 46 10.90 -7.32 6.75
N LEU A 47 11.61 -6.22 6.51
CA LEU A 47 11.02 -4.97 6.03
C LEU A 47 10.39 -5.14 4.65
N VAL A 48 11.10 -5.77 3.71
CA VAL A 48 10.61 -6.04 2.35
C VAL A 48 9.41 -6.97 2.38
N SER A 49 9.45 -8.05 3.17
CA SER A 49 8.33 -8.98 3.35
C SER A 49 7.13 -8.29 4.02
N GLY A 50 7.40 -7.46 5.04
CA GLY A 50 6.40 -6.65 5.73
C GLY A 50 5.72 -5.63 4.83
N VAL A 51 6.49 -4.92 3.99
CA VAL A 51 5.98 -3.98 2.98
C VAL A 51 5.15 -4.71 1.92
N LYS A 52 5.62 -5.86 1.42
CA LYS A 52 4.85 -6.71 0.49
C LYS A 52 3.57 -7.22 1.13
N GLY A 53 3.62 -7.65 2.39
CA GLY A 53 2.47 -8.10 3.17
C GLY A 53 1.46 -6.99 3.42
N LEU A 54 1.93 -5.81 3.80
CA LEU A 54 1.12 -4.61 3.95
C LEU A 54 0.48 -4.21 2.62
N ALA A 55 1.21 -4.27 1.51
CA ALA A 55 0.66 -4.03 0.18
C ALA A 55 -0.44 -5.04 -0.18
N ARG A 56 -0.28 -6.33 0.18
CA ARG A 56 -1.34 -7.34 0.04
C ARG A 56 -2.55 -7.05 0.92
N ILE A 57 -2.36 -6.68 2.19
CA ILE A 57 -3.45 -6.38 3.12
C ILE A 57 -4.18 -5.12 2.68
N LYS A 58 -3.46 -4.08 2.25
CA LYS A 58 -4.04 -2.88 1.63
C LYS A 58 -4.80 -3.26 0.38
N SER A 59 -4.21 -4.02 -0.53
CA SER A 59 -4.88 -4.48 -1.75
C SER A 59 -6.13 -5.32 -1.46
N ARG A 60 -6.10 -6.18 -0.42
CA ARG A 60 -7.27 -6.97 0.01
C ARG A 60 -8.33 -6.10 0.66
N LEU A 61 -7.97 -5.18 1.54
CA LEU A 61 -8.91 -4.25 2.15
C LEU A 61 -9.54 -3.35 1.09
N GLU A 62 -8.75 -2.85 0.14
CA GLU A 62 -9.26 -2.10 -1.00
C GLU A 62 -10.19 -2.98 -1.83
N LYS A 63 -9.81 -4.23 -2.15
CA LYS A 63 -10.70 -5.17 -2.84
C LYS A 63 -11.98 -5.42 -2.06
N ASP A 64 -11.91 -5.65 -0.76
CA ASP A 64 -13.06 -5.96 0.11
C ASP A 64 -13.97 -4.73 0.32
N LYS A 65 -13.41 -3.52 0.35
CA LYS A 65 -14.18 -2.27 0.33
C LYS A 65 -14.85 -2.11 -1.01
N ILE A 66 -14.08 -2.10 -2.11
CA ILE A 66 -14.58 -1.97 -3.49
C ILE A 66 -15.75 -2.92 -3.70
N LYS A 67 -15.56 -4.16 -3.27
CA LYS A 67 -16.53 -5.19 -3.47
C LYS A 67 -17.75 -5.06 -2.49
N LYS A 68 -17.58 -4.57 -1.24
CA LYS A 68 -18.55 -4.39 -0.10
C LYS A 68 -18.82 -5.57 0.82
N LYS A 69 -17.83 -6.45 0.94
CA LYS A 69 -17.80 -7.62 1.83
C LYS A 69 -17.82 -7.21 3.30
N ILE A 70 -17.59 -5.94 3.60
CA ILE A 70 -17.24 -5.47 4.95
C ILE A 70 -18.01 -4.21 5.28
N SER A 71 -18.46 -4.12 6.52
CA SER A 71 -19.11 -2.93 7.04
C SER A 71 -18.12 -1.77 7.19
N GLN A 72 -18.62 -0.54 7.23
CA GLN A 72 -17.78 0.66 7.41
C GLN A 72 -16.97 0.61 8.73
N ILE A 73 -17.57 0.08 9.80
CA ILE A 73 -16.93 -0.10 11.11
C ILE A 73 -15.76 -1.12 11.02
N GLU A 74 -15.93 -2.19 10.25
CA GLU A 74 -14.86 -3.18 10.03
C GLU A 74 -13.75 -2.64 9.12
N ALA A 75 -14.09 -1.78 8.14
CA ALA A 75 -13.11 -1.11 7.31
C ALA A 75 -12.23 -0.16 8.13
N GLU A 76 -12.84 0.64 9.00
CA GLU A 76 -12.15 1.57 9.91
C GLU A 76 -11.22 0.82 10.87
N ARG A 77 -11.65 -0.33 11.42
CA ARG A 77 -10.80 -1.21 12.23
C ARG A 77 -9.61 -1.76 11.44
N LYS A 78 -9.83 -2.26 10.21
CA LYS A 78 -8.75 -2.78 9.35
C LYS A 78 -7.78 -1.69 8.89
N GLU A 79 -8.24 -0.46 8.66
CA GLU A 79 -7.37 0.68 8.40
C GLU A 79 -6.52 1.08 9.61
N LYS A 80 -7.10 1.06 10.82
CA LYS A 80 -6.35 1.33 12.06
C LYS A 80 -5.21 0.33 12.24
N ILE A 81 -5.46 -0.95 11.91
CA ILE A 81 -4.44 -2.00 11.90
C ILE A 81 -3.36 -1.71 10.84
N ILE A 82 -3.75 -1.34 9.61
CA ILE A 82 -2.79 -0.98 8.54
C ILE A 82 -1.90 0.20 8.96
N ARG A 83 -2.46 1.24 9.58
CA ARG A 83 -1.69 2.39 10.09
C ARG A 83 -0.72 1.99 11.20
N SER A 84 -1.14 1.10 12.10
CA SER A 84 -0.26 0.53 13.13
C SER A 84 0.89 -0.27 12.53
N VAL A 85 0.62 -1.12 11.52
CA VAL A 85 1.64 -1.89 10.82
C VAL A 85 2.59 -0.97 10.04
N GLN A 86 2.09 0.09 9.40
CA GLN A 86 2.94 1.10 8.75
C GLN A 86 3.89 1.78 9.74
N SER A 87 3.39 2.20 10.90
CA SER A 87 4.21 2.81 11.95
C SER A 87 5.32 1.86 12.42
N ARG A 88 5.01 0.57 12.59
CA ARG A 88 6.00 -0.47 12.94
C ARG A 88 7.05 -0.66 11.84
N LEU A 89 6.66 -0.66 10.56
CA LEU A 89 7.59 -0.79 9.44
C LEU A 89 8.49 0.44 9.29
N SER A 90 7.95 1.65 9.50
CA SER A 90 8.77 2.88 9.51
C SER A 90 9.73 2.92 10.70
N SER A 91 9.34 2.39 11.86
CA SER A 91 10.26 2.22 12.99
C SER A 91 11.38 1.21 12.67
N LEU A 92 11.04 0.11 11.98
CA LEU A 92 12.01 -0.89 11.52
C LEU A 92 12.99 -0.30 10.49
N GLU A 93 12.50 0.48 9.53
CA GLU A 93 13.32 1.19 8.55
C GLU A 93 14.33 2.14 9.22
N ARG A 94 13.88 2.93 10.21
CA ARG A 94 14.77 3.80 10.99
C ARG A 94 15.81 2.99 11.77
N LYS A 95 15.44 1.84 12.33
CA LYS A 95 16.38 0.94 13.03
C LYS A 95 17.42 0.38 12.06
N ILE A 96 17.02 -0.07 10.88
CA ILE A 96 17.94 -0.54 9.83
C ILE A 96 18.90 0.58 9.40
N ALA A 97 18.39 1.79 9.19
CA ALA A 97 19.22 2.94 8.84
C ALA A 97 20.27 3.23 9.92
N LYS A 98 19.84 3.25 11.19
CA LYS A 98 20.75 3.41 12.34
C LYS A 98 21.77 2.29 12.45
N GLN A 99 21.37 1.03 12.25
CA GLN A 99 22.28 -0.11 12.27
C GLN A 99 23.31 -0.06 11.12
N LYS A 100 22.91 0.44 9.94
CA LYS A 100 23.84 0.65 8.82
C LYS A 100 24.83 1.78 9.08
N GLU A 101 24.36 2.86 9.70
CA GLU A 101 25.21 3.97 10.15
C GLU A 101 26.20 3.50 11.21
N GLU A 102 25.74 2.82 12.26
CA GLU A 102 26.57 2.21 13.31
C GLU A 102 27.58 1.21 12.75
N LEU A 103 27.19 0.36 11.79
CA LEU A 103 28.10 -0.56 11.11
C LEU A 103 29.14 0.18 10.26
N ASN A 104 28.73 1.26 9.58
CA ASN A 104 29.64 2.07 8.78
C ASN A 104 30.65 2.80 9.67
N ASP A 105 30.21 3.35 10.79
CA ASP A 105 31.07 4.03 11.75
C ASP A 105 31.99 3.04 12.47
N PHE A 106 31.53 1.82 12.75
CA PHE A 106 32.39 0.73 13.24
C PHE A 106 33.43 0.30 12.20
N LYS A 107 33.05 0.19 10.92
CA LYS A 107 34.01 -0.09 9.83
C LYS A 107 35.03 1.05 9.65
N LYS A 108 34.60 2.31 9.78
CA LYS A 108 35.49 3.48 9.74
C LYS A 108 36.42 3.51 10.95
N SER A 109 35.94 3.21 12.16
CA SER A 109 36.80 3.18 13.36
C SER A 109 37.84 2.06 13.31
N LEU A 110 37.53 0.94 12.65
CA LEU A 110 38.50 -0.10 12.33
C LEU A 110 39.54 0.34 11.27
N ASN A 111 39.18 1.28 10.38
CA ASN A 111 40.09 1.90 9.41
C ASN A 111 40.84 3.13 9.98
N ILE A 112 40.41 3.72 11.10
CA ILE A 112 41.04 4.88 11.76
C ILE A 112 41.97 4.43 12.91
N ALA A 113 41.94 3.16 13.31
CA ALA A 113 42.92 2.61 14.25
C ALA A 113 44.34 2.46 13.67
N ALA A 114 44.56 2.86 12.40
CA ALA A 114 45.84 2.83 11.73
C ALA A 114 46.15 4.21 11.11
N GLU A 115 46.38 5.23 11.95
CA GLU A 115 47.29 6.38 11.73
C GLU A 115 46.92 7.55 12.65
N GLU A 116 47.47 7.55 13.88
CA GLU A 116 47.87 8.81 14.51
C GLU A 116 49.34 8.67 14.92
N LYS A 117 50.21 8.96 13.95
CA LYS A 117 51.59 9.35 14.20
C LYS A 117 52.00 10.46 13.23
N ILE A 118 52.27 11.62 13.84
CA ILE A 118 53.43 12.49 13.59
C ILE A 118 53.29 13.59 12.51
N GLU A 119 53.26 14.83 13.03
CA GLU A 119 54.04 16.05 12.68
C GLU A 119 54.04 16.58 11.23
N ALA A 120 54.45 17.82 10.94
CA ALA A 120 54.44 19.13 11.56
C ALA A 120 54.75 20.07 10.38
N LYS A 121 54.25 21.31 10.37
CA LYS A 121 54.93 22.37 9.60
C LYS A 121 54.72 23.74 10.22
N ILE A 122 55.84 24.19 10.77
CA ILE A 122 56.19 25.53 11.22
C ILE A 122 56.17 26.48 10.02
N VAL A 123 55.59 27.67 10.20
CA VAL A 123 56.02 28.90 9.53
C VAL A 123 56.10 29.99 10.59
N GLU A 124 57.33 30.43 10.86
CA GLU A 124 57.66 31.65 11.59
C GLU A 124 57.11 32.88 10.87
N ASN A 125 56.58 33.82 11.64
CA ASN A 125 56.91 35.23 11.45
C ASN A 125 56.83 35.91 12.82
N ALA A 126 57.98 36.28 13.35
CA ALA A 126 58.11 37.12 14.53
C ALA A 126 58.10 38.59 14.10
N VAL A 127 57.28 39.44 14.76
CA VAL A 127 57.67 40.81 15.16
C VAL A 127 56.87 41.24 16.41
N VAL A 128 57.58 41.20 17.53
CA VAL A 128 57.71 42.17 18.64
C VAL A 128 56.57 43.17 18.92
N GLU A 129 56.19 43.16 20.21
CA GLU A 129 55.33 44.05 20.99
C GLU A 129 55.57 45.57 20.82
N LYS A 130 54.48 46.35 20.97
CA LYS A 130 54.47 47.62 21.70
C LYS A 130 53.04 48.04 22.06
N THR A 131 52.75 48.02 23.36
CA THR A 131 51.56 48.54 24.02
C THR A 131 51.45 50.05 23.77
N ASN A 132 50.38 50.51 23.14
CA ASN A 132 49.96 51.92 23.10
C ASN A 132 48.44 51.98 23.12
N ASN A 133 47.86 52.75 24.05
CA ASN A 133 46.41 52.93 24.28
C ASN A 133 45.58 53.47 23.07
N LEU A 134 46.19 53.61 21.88
CA LEU A 134 45.52 53.91 20.61
C LEU A 134 44.94 52.65 19.92
N ASP A 135 45.52 51.46 20.16
CA ASP A 135 45.10 50.19 19.56
C ASP A 135 43.81 49.63 20.19
N ILE A 136 43.49 50.03 21.42
CA ILE A 136 42.27 49.58 22.13
C ILE A 136 41.01 50.20 21.49
N LYS A 137 41.03 51.51 21.19
CA LYS A 137 39.87 52.20 20.59
C LYS A 137 39.51 51.67 19.20
N GLU A 138 40.49 51.42 18.34
CA GLU A 138 40.24 50.84 17.02
C GLU A 138 39.67 49.42 17.10
N ARG A 139 40.10 48.62 18.09
CA ARG A 139 39.55 47.29 18.34
C ARG A 139 38.13 47.35 18.90
N GLU A 140 37.82 48.33 19.76
CA GLU A 140 36.48 48.58 20.29
C GLU A 140 35.50 49.00 19.19
N GLU A 141 35.92 49.89 18.27
CA GLU A 141 35.12 50.30 17.11
C GLU A 141 34.87 49.14 16.15
N LYS A 142 35.89 48.32 15.86
CA LYS A 142 35.74 47.10 15.06
C LYS A 142 34.79 46.10 15.72
N LEU A 143 34.86 45.94 17.04
CA LEU A 143 33.96 45.07 17.80
C LEU A 143 32.52 45.60 17.79
N ALA A 144 32.31 46.90 17.94
CA ALA A 144 30.99 47.52 17.86
C ALA A 144 30.36 47.34 16.47
N LEU A 145 31.14 47.57 15.41
CA LEU A 145 30.69 47.36 14.03
C LEU A 145 30.39 45.88 13.74
N ALA A 146 31.20 44.95 14.24
CA ALA A 146 30.95 43.51 14.13
C ALA A 146 29.66 43.10 14.87
N LYS A 147 29.43 43.64 16.08
CA LYS A 147 28.18 43.40 16.84
C LYS A 147 26.96 43.94 16.11
N GLN A 148 27.06 45.12 15.48
CA GLN A 148 25.97 45.71 14.72
C GLN A 148 25.64 44.87 13.47
N LYS A 149 26.65 44.43 12.72
CA LYS A 149 26.46 43.53 11.56
C LYS A 149 25.81 42.22 11.99
N LEU A 150 26.31 41.59 13.07
CA LEU A 150 25.74 40.35 13.59
C LEU A 150 24.28 40.52 14.01
N ALA A 151 23.92 41.63 14.67
CA ALA A 151 22.54 41.90 15.08
C ALA A 151 21.60 42.09 13.86
N GLN A 152 22.09 42.72 12.80
CA GLN A 152 21.34 42.88 11.56
C GLN A 152 21.15 41.54 10.84
N GLU A 153 22.19 40.72 10.74
CA GLU A 153 22.13 39.37 10.16
C GLU A 153 21.17 38.46 10.94
N ILE A 154 21.19 38.51 12.27
CA ILE A 154 20.23 37.78 13.13
C ILE A 154 18.81 38.20 12.79
N LYS A 155 18.52 39.51 12.72
CA LYS A 155 17.18 40.01 12.42
C LYS A 155 16.68 39.58 11.04
N GLU A 156 17.52 39.67 10.02
CA GLU A 156 17.18 39.24 8.66
C GLU A 156 16.92 37.72 8.61
N SER A 157 17.71 36.94 9.35
CA SER A 157 17.52 35.48 9.45
C SER A 157 16.21 35.11 10.18
N GLU A 158 15.84 35.84 11.23
CA GLU A 158 14.58 35.63 11.96
C GLU A 158 13.36 35.95 11.08
N GLU A 159 13.42 37.04 10.29
CA GLU A 159 12.37 37.40 9.36
C GLU A 159 12.23 36.37 8.23
N ALA A 160 13.35 35.89 7.68
CA ALA A 160 13.34 34.83 6.69
C ALA A 160 12.74 33.53 7.25
N PHE A 161 13.09 33.16 8.48
CA PHE A 161 12.53 31.99 9.17
C PHE A 161 11.02 32.12 9.39
N LYS A 162 10.52 33.29 9.80
CA LYS A 162 9.08 33.55 9.94
C LYS A 162 8.33 33.38 8.62
N ARG A 163 8.86 33.93 7.52
CA ARG A 163 8.28 33.79 6.18
C ARG A 163 8.23 32.32 5.73
N GLN A 164 9.28 31.55 6.01
CA GLN A 164 9.29 30.11 5.74
C GLN A 164 8.22 29.38 6.55
N GLN A 165 8.07 29.69 7.84
CA GLN A 165 7.06 29.07 8.69
C GLN A 165 5.62 29.37 8.20
N GLU A 166 5.34 30.60 7.78
CA GLU A 166 4.05 30.97 7.20
C GLU A 166 3.77 30.26 5.87
N ALA A 167 4.78 30.17 4.99
CA ALA A 167 4.65 29.43 3.74
C ALA A 167 4.37 27.95 3.98
N LEU A 168 5.00 27.35 5.00
CA LEU A 168 4.73 25.97 5.42
C LEU A 168 3.31 25.81 5.97
N ARG A 169 2.80 26.77 6.77
CA ARG A 169 1.41 26.75 7.25
C ARG A 169 0.41 26.79 6.10
N LYS A 170 0.58 27.70 5.13
CA LYS A 170 -0.28 27.80 3.95
C LYS A 170 -0.31 26.49 3.15
N LYS A 171 0.87 25.90 2.89
CA LYS A 171 0.96 24.59 2.22
C LYS A 171 0.28 23.48 3.02
N ASN A 172 0.38 23.50 4.34
CA ASN A 172 -0.29 22.53 5.19
C ASN A 172 -1.82 22.67 5.13
N ASP A 173 -2.34 23.88 5.07
CA ASP A 173 -3.78 24.14 4.92
C ASP A 173 -4.31 23.67 3.55
N GLU A 174 -3.55 23.92 2.47
CA GLU A 174 -3.85 23.39 1.13
C GLU A 174 -3.85 21.86 1.10
N LEU A 175 -2.84 21.24 1.73
CA LEU A 175 -2.77 19.79 1.86
C LEU A 175 -3.94 19.24 2.68
N SER A 176 -4.41 19.94 3.71
CA SER A 176 -5.58 19.56 4.50
C SER A 176 -6.88 19.64 3.70
N LYS A 177 -7.07 20.71 2.90
CA LYS A 177 -8.23 20.83 1.99
C LYS A 177 -8.24 19.71 0.96
N LEU A 178 -7.12 19.49 0.28
CA LEU A 178 -6.94 18.36 -0.61
C LEU A 178 -7.15 17.04 0.14
N ASP A 179 -6.70 16.91 1.39
CA ASP A 179 -6.92 15.73 2.22
C ASP A 179 -8.40 15.50 2.53
N ASN A 180 -9.23 16.53 2.61
CA ASN A 180 -10.68 16.37 2.81
C ASN A 180 -11.43 16.04 1.52
N GLU A 181 -11.07 16.67 0.39
CA GLU A 181 -11.72 16.46 -0.90
C GLU A 181 -11.68 14.99 -1.34
N LEU A 182 -10.50 14.34 -1.37
CA LEU A 182 -10.52 12.91 -1.72
C LEU A 182 -11.10 12.00 -0.64
N LYS A 183 -11.42 12.47 0.59
CA LYS A 183 -12.19 11.61 1.52
C LYS A 183 -13.59 11.48 0.96
N ALA A 184 -14.14 12.64 0.59
CA ALA A 184 -15.45 12.77 0.01
C ALA A 184 -15.54 12.02 -1.33
N GLU A 185 -14.56 12.20 -2.23
CA GLU A 185 -14.57 11.49 -3.52
C GLU A 185 -14.46 9.97 -3.34
N LYS A 186 -13.56 9.48 -2.49
CA LYS A 186 -13.44 8.04 -2.22
C LYS A 186 -14.74 7.47 -1.67
N LYS A 187 -15.39 8.19 -0.75
CA LYS A 187 -16.68 7.79 -0.20
C LYS A 187 -17.77 7.76 -1.29
N ALA A 188 -17.82 8.78 -2.14
CA ALA A 188 -18.80 8.85 -3.23
C ALA A 188 -18.62 7.71 -4.26
N ILE A 189 -17.38 7.38 -4.62
CA ILE A 189 -17.08 6.24 -5.52
C ILE A 189 -17.52 4.92 -4.86
N GLN A 190 -17.16 4.76 -3.58
CA GLN A 190 -17.55 3.59 -2.80
C GLN A 190 -19.08 3.44 -2.74
N ASP A 191 -19.81 4.52 -2.49
CA ASP A 191 -21.27 4.50 -2.42
C ASP A 191 -21.91 4.19 -3.77
N LYS A 192 -21.42 4.76 -4.88
CA LYS A 192 -21.90 4.46 -6.25
C LYS A 192 -21.75 2.99 -6.58
N LEU A 193 -20.58 2.42 -6.32
CA LEU A 193 -20.33 1.00 -6.53
C LEU A 193 -21.28 0.14 -5.69
N THR A 194 -21.72 0.63 -4.50
CA THR A 194 -22.64 -0.10 -3.61
C THR A 194 -24.00 -0.17 -4.22
N LYS A 195 -24.43 0.96 -4.75
CA LYS A 195 -25.71 1.06 -5.43
C LYS A 195 -25.74 0.17 -6.67
N GLU A 196 -24.68 0.18 -7.49
CA GLU A 196 -24.60 -0.66 -8.70
C GLU A 196 -24.57 -2.16 -8.38
N ASN A 197 -23.78 -2.60 -7.38
CA ASN A 197 -23.78 -4.00 -6.97
C ASN A 197 -25.15 -4.43 -6.44
N ARG A 198 -25.82 -3.57 -5.66
CA ARG A 198 -27.20 -3.83 -5.19
C ARG A 198 -28.17 -3.93 -6.35
N GLN A 199 -28.11 -3.04 -7.33
CA GLN A 199 -29.00 -3.09 -8.49
C GLN A 199 -28.80 -4.39 -9.29
N LYS A 200 -27.56 -4.78 -9.57
CA LYS A 200 -27.27 -6.05 -10.27
C LYS A 200 -27.76 -7.28 -9.49
N ILE A 201 -27.68 -7.23 -8.16
CA ILE A 201 -28.23 -8.30 -7.31
C ILE A 201 -29.75 -8.37 -7.50
N ILE A 202 -30.44 -7.23 -7.44
CA ILE A 202 -31.90 -7.16 -7.64
C ILE A 202 -32.27 -7.70 -9.04
N ASP A 203 -31.61 -7.23 -10.09
CA ASP A 203 -31.88 -7.67 -11.47
C ASP A 203 -31.69 -9.20 -11.60
N PHE A 204 -30.66 -9.77 -10.97
CA PHE A 204 -30.46 -11.22 -10.94
C PHE A 204 -31.48 -11.96 -10.07
N GLU A 205 -31.92 -11.39 -8.95
CA GLU A 205 -32.93 -11.99 -8.07
C GLU A 205 -34.29 -12.04 -8.78
N ASP A 206 -34.68 -10.98 -9.49
CA ASP A 206 -35.90 -10.94 -10.31
C ASP A 206 -35.85 -11.97 -11.44
N ASP A 207 -34.74 -12.01 -12.17
CA ASP A 207 -34.51 -12.99 -13.23
C ASP A 207 -34.54 -14.45 -12.74
N ILE A 208 -33.95 -14.71 -11.56
CA ILE A 208 -33.98 -16.04 -10.93
C ILE A 208 -35.42 -16.40 -10.58
N SER A 209 -36.17 -15.49 -9.98
CA SER A 209 -37.57 -15.71 -9.59
C SER A 209 -38.43 -16.11 -10.79
N VAL A 210 -38.32 -15.37 -11.89
CA VAL A 210 -39.03 -15.69 -13.15
C VAL A 210 -38.60 -17.05 -13.70
N ASN A 211 -37.30 -17.33 -13.72
CA ASN A 211 -36.78 -18.60 -14.22
C ASN A 211 -37.17 -19.80 -13.35
N GLU A 212 -37.23 -19.62 -12.02
CA GLU A 212 -37.68 -20.66 -11.08
C GLU A 212 -39.16 -21.00 -11.32
N GLU A 213 -40.02 -20.01 -11.54
CA GLU A 213 -41.43 -20.23 -11.87
C GLU A 213 -41.61 -20.95 -13.22
N ILE A 214 -40.85 -20.56 -14.25
CA ILE A 214 -40.83 -21.24 -15.55
C ILE A 214 -40.34 -22.69 -15.39
N LEU A 215 -39.35 -22.93 -14.53
CA LEU A 215 -38.80 -24.26 -14.30
C LEU A 215 -39.82 -25.17 -13.61
N VAL A 216 -40.52 -24.68 -12.59
CA VAL A 216 -41.56 -25.41 -11.86
C VAL A 216 -42.71 -25.76 -12.80
N SER A 217 -43.34 -24.75 -13.41
CA SER A 217 -44.47 -24.94 -14.35
C SER A 217 -44.08 -25.82 -15.54
N GLY A 218 -42.88 -25.64 -16.07
CA GLY A 218 -42.34 -26.45 -17.17
C GLY A 218 -42.12 -27.91 -16.78
N ARG A 219 -41.62 -28.20 -15.57
CA ARG A 219 -41.45 -29.57 -15.07
C ARG A 219 -42.78 -30.27 -14.85
N GLU A 220 -43.79 -29.57 -14.34
CA GLU A 220 -45.15 -30.12 -14.22
C GLU A 220 -45.76 -30.45 -15.59
N GLY A 221 -45.66 -29.53 -16.55
CA GLY A 221 -46.14 -29.75 -17.92
C GLY A 221 -45.42 -30.91 -18.60
N LEU A 222 -44.10 -31.03 -18.41
CA LEU A 222 -43.31 -32.14 -18.91
C LEU A 222 -43.77 -33.48 -18.30
N LYS A 223 -44.01 -33.53 -16.99
CA LYS A 223 -44.50 -34.73 -16.30
C LYS A 223 -45.85 -35.17 -16.89
N ARG A 224 -46.82 -34.27 -17.02
CA ARG A 224 -48.13 -34.56 -17.64
C ARG A 224 -48.00 -35.06 -19.07
N ASN A 225 -47.10 -34.49 -19.87
CA ASN A 225 -46.88 -34.92 -21.25
C ASN A 225 -46.24 -36.31 -21.34
N LYS A 226 -45.33 -36.65 -20.43
CA LYS A 226 -44.77 -38.00 -20.32
C LYS A 226 -45.84 -39.01 -19.92
N GLU A 227 -46.63 -38.71 -18.89
CA GLU A 227 -47.74 -39.56 -18.45
C GLU A 227 -48.74 -39.81 -19.58
N LYS A 228 -49.20 -38.77 -20.27
CA LYS A 228 -50.10 -38.90 -21.43
C LYS A 228 -49.49 -39.76 -22.55
N LEU A 229 -48.19 -39.66 -22.78
CA LEU A 229 -47.52 -40.48 -23.79
C LEU A 229 -47.46 -41.96 -23.37
N GLU A 230 -47.15 -42.23 -22.10
CA GLU A 230 -47.11 -43.61 -21.57
C GLU A 230 -48.50 -44.25 -21.54
N THR A 231 -49.54 -43.53 -21.10
CA THR A 231 -50.93 -44.00 -21.16
C THR A 231 -51.35 -44.32 -22.58
N ALA A 232 -51.09 -43.43 -23.55
CA ALA A 232 -51.47 -43.65 -24.94
C ALA A 232 -50.68 -44.78 -25.63
N LYS A 233 -49.43 -45.04 -25.20
CA LYS A 233 -48.68 -46.24 -25.62
C LYS A 233 -49.34 -47.50 -25.10
N PHE A 234 -49.74 -47.51 -23.82
CA PHE A 234 -50.38 -48.67 -23.19
C PHE A 234 -51.75 -48.98 -23.81
N GLU A 235 -52.55 -47.95 -24.09
CA GLU A 235 -53.87 -48.09 -24.73
C GLU A 235 -53.79 -48.45 -26.22
N GLY A 236 -52.61 -48.43 -26.84
CA GLY A 236 -52.44 -48.70 -28.27
C GLY A 236 -53.06 -47.63 -29.18
N SER A 237 -53.39 -46.45 -28.64
CA SER A 237 -54.14 -45.39 -29.34
C SER A 237 -53.29 -44.53 -30.29
N LEU A 238 -51.98 -44.79 -30.39
CA LEU A 238 -51.03 -44.02 -31.22
C LEU A 238 -50.20 -44.91 -32.15
N THR A 239 -49.90 -44.38 -33.34
CA THR A 239 -48.92 -44.97 -34.25
C THR A 239 -47.48 -44.75 -33.76
N LYS A 240 -46.55 -45.60 -34.19
CA LYS A 240 -45.10 -45.48 -33.86
C LYS A 240 -44.53 -44.09 -34.20
N GLU A 241 -44.87 -43.56 -35.37
CA GLU A 241 -44.43 -42.24 -35.81
C GLU A 241 -44.97 -41.10 -34.92
N SER A 242 -46.21 -41.23 -34.42
CA SER A 242 -46.79 -40.25 -33.49
C SER A 242 -46.08 -40.29 -32.13
N ILE A 243 -45.72 -41.49 -31.65
CA ILE A 243 -44.95 -41.69 -30.43
C ILE A 243 -43.57 -41.03 -30.55
N GLU A 244 -42.85 -41.26 -31.64
CA GLU A 244 -41.53 -40.66 -31.88
C GLU A 244 -41.58 -39.13 -31.94
N ARG A 245 -42.58 -38.57 -32.64
CA ARG A 245 -42.80 -37.12 -32.70
C ARG A 245 -43.02 -36.53 -31.31
N ARG A 246 -43.89 -37.13 -30.49
CA ARG A 246 -44.16 -36.68 -29.12
C ARG A 246 -42.92 -36.80 -28.22
N TYR A 247 -42.16 -37.88 -28.36
CA TYR A 247 -40.90 -38.07 -27.62
C TYR A 247 -39.86 -36.99 -27.96
N SER A 248 -39.75 -36.62 -29.25
CA SER A 248 -38.84 -35.55 -29.67
C SER A 248 -39.20 -34.18 -29.07
N VAL A 249 -40.49 -33.89 -28.88
CA VAL A 249 -40.97 -32.67 -28.22
C VAL A 249 -40.62 -32.70 -26.73
N ILE A 250 -40.89 -33.81 -26.04
CA ILE A 250 -40.53 -34.01 -24.63
C ILE A 250 -39.02 -33.78 -24.42
N LYS A 251 -38.17 -34.38 -25.27
CA LYS A 251 -36.71 -34.22 -25.20
C LYS A 251 -36.26 -32.77 -25.43
N ARG A 252 -36.92 -32.03 -26.32
CA ARG A 252 -36.65 -30.59 -26.53
C ARG A 252 -37.04 -29.75 -25.31
N ILE A 253 -38.18 -30.05 -24.68
CA ILE A 253 -38.63 -29.39 -23.47
C ILE A 253 -37.63 -29.64 -22.33
N GLU A 254 -37.23 -30.90 -22.10
CA GLU A 254 -36.20 -31.26 -21.11
C GLU A 254 -34.91 -30.48 -21.29
N LYS A 255 -34.39 -30.42 -22.53
CA LYS A 255 -33.17 -29.68 -22.83
C LYS A 255 -33.29 -28.19 -22.50
N ARG A 256 -34.46 -27.58 -22.73
CA ARG A 256 -34.72 -26.17 -22.38
C ARG A 256 -34.77 -25.99 -20.86
N LEU A 257 -35.47 -26.86 -20.14
CA LEU A 257 -35.57 -26.78 -18.68
C LEU A 257 -34.19 -26.94 -18.01
N ASN A 258 -33.37 -27.89 -18.48
CA ASN A 258 -32.00 -28.05 -17.99
C ASN A 258 -31.12 -26.82 -18.25
N LYS A 259 -31.38 -26.07 -19.34
CA LYS A 259 -30.67 -24.82 -19.62
C LYS A 259 -31.08 -23.74 -18.62
N ILE A 260 -32.37 -23.61 -18.34
CA ILE A 260 -32.91 -22.65 -17.37
C ILE A 260 -32.36 -22.93 -15.97
N GLU A 261 -32.29 -24.19 -15.57
CA GLU A 261 -31.70 -24.60 -14.28
C GLU A 261 -30.24 -24.16 -14.15
N ARG A 262 -29.43 -24.36 -15.20
CA ARG A 262 -28.03 -23.86 -15.21
C ARG A 262 -27.95 -22.34 -15.17
N GLU A 263 -28.83 -21.64 -15.90
CA GLU A 263 -28.89 -20.17 -15.88
C GLU A 263 -29.20 -19.65 -14.47
N ILE A 264 -30.11 -20.30 -13.73
CA ILE A 264 -30.39 -20.00 -12.31
C ILE A 264 -29.14 -20.20 -11.46
N GLU A 265 -28.44 -21.34 -11.59
CA GLU A 265 -27.22 -21.61 -10.81
C GLU A 265 -26.13 -20.57 -11.05
N ILE A 266 -25.88 -20.21 -12.32
CA ILE A 266 -24.90 -19.19 -12.70
C ILE A 266 -25.26 -17.84 -12.07
N LYS A 267 -26.52 -17.43 -12.11
CA LYS A 267 -26.98 -16.16 -11.51
C LYS A 267 -26.89 -16.20 -9.98
N LYS A 268 -27.20 -17.34 -9.33
CA LYS A 268 -27.02 -17.52 -7.87
C LYS A 268 -25.55 -17.40 -7.47
N GLU A 269 -24.63 -17.96 -8.26
CA GLU A 269 -23.19 -17.81 -8.02
C GLU A 269 -22.72 -16.37 -8.22
N ALA A 270 -23.23 -15.69 -9.26
CA ALA A 270 -22.95 -14.27 -9.50
C ALA A 270 -23.41 -13.39 -8.33
N ILE A 271 -24.60 -13.65 -7.77
CA ILE A 271 -25.08 -12.95 -6.56
C ILE A 271 -24.16 -13.22 -5.36
N ARG A 272 -23.73 -14.46 -5.12
CA ARG A 272 -22.78 -14.76 -4.02
C ARG A 272 -21.46 -14.00 -4.19
N LYS A 273 -20.97 -13.90 -5.42
CA LYS A 273 -19.77 -13.11 -5.75
C LYS A 273 -19.99 -11.61 -5.54
N LEU A 274 -21.21 -11.09 -5.72
CA LEU A 274 -21.58 -9.68 -5.52
C LEU A 274 -21.93 -9.31 -4.06
N LYS A 275 -22.46 -10.23 -3.26
CA LYS A 275 -22.79 -10.03 -1.82
C LYS A 275 -21.60 -10.29 -0.91
N GLY A 276 -20.87 -11.35 -1.22
CA GLY A 276 -19.57 -11.60 -0.68
C GLY A 276 -18.53 -10.95 -1.56
N ALA A 277 -18.85 -9.94 -2.36
CA ALA A 277 -17.93 -8.90 -2.83
C ALA A 277 -17.96 -7.83 -1.75
#